data_AF-A0A1P8B8Q2-F1
#
_entry.id   AF-A0A1P8B8Q2-F1
#
_cell.length_a   1.000
_cell.length_b   1.000
_cell.length_c   1.000
_cell.angle_alpha   90.00
_cell.angle_beta   90.00
_cell.angle_gamma   90.00
#
_symmetry.space_group_name_H-M   'P 1'
#
loop_
_entity.id
_entity.type
_entity.pdbx_description
1 polymer ?
#
loop_
_entity_poly.entity_id
_entity_poly.type
_entity_poly.pdbx_seq_one_letter_code
_entity_poly.pdbx_strand_id
1 'polypeptide(L)'
;MGSEGRSIARKPRFLCLHGFRTSGEIMKIQLHKWPKSVIDRLDLVFLDAPFPCQGKSDVEGIFDPPYYEWFQFNKEFTEYTNFEKCLEYLEDRMIKLGPFDGLIGFSQVSYLHLKLHQQSLICVLSLKTLNLILQGAILSGGLPGLQAKVRQY
;
A
#
# COMPACT_ATOMS: atom_id res chain seq x y z
N MET A 1 15.43 -43.01 11.83
CA MET A 1 14.15 -42.32 11.56
C MET A 1 14.38 -40.83 11.76
N GLY A 2 14.65 -40.11 10.67
CA GLY A 2 14.89 -38.66 10.73
C GLY A 2 13.56 -37.94 10.82
N SER A 3 13.34 -37.18 11.89
CA SER A 3 12.22 -36.27 12.00
C SER A 3 12.39 -35.17 10.95
N GLU A 4 11.58 -35.21 9.89
CA GLU A 4 11.43 -34.07 9.00
C GLU A 4 10.88 -32.91 9.83
N GLY A 5 11.77 -31.98 10.20
CA GLY A 5 11.39 -30.71 10.78
C GLY A 5 10.54 -29.98 9.76
N ARG A 6 9.22 -30.05 9.91
CA ARG A 6 8.28 -29.22 9.14
C ARG A 6 8.68 -27.77 9.38
N SER A 7 9.41 -27.18 8.45
CA SER A 7 9.67 -25.74 8.46
C SER A 7 8.30 -25.08 8.41
N ILE A 8 7.90 -24.45 9.52
CA ILE A 8 6.70 -23.62 9.52
C ILE A 8 7.08 -22.44 8.63
N ALA A 9 6.67 -22.48 7.36
CA ALA A 9 6.91 -21.40 6.42
C ALA A 9 6.36 -20.12 7.05
N ARG A 10 7.24 -19.13 7.29
CA ARG A 10 6.84 -17.84 7.86
C ARG A 10 5.85 -17.16 6.93
N LYS A 11 4.90 -16.42 7.51
CA LYS A 11 3.97 -15.61 6.72
C LYS A 11 4.76 -14.60 5.87
N PRO A 12 4.41 -14.41 4.59
CA PRO A 12 4.96 -13.31 3.81
C PRO A 12 4.69 -11.97 4.50
N ARG A 13 5.75 -11.17 4.68
CA ARG A 13 5.73 -9.92 5.42
C ARG A 13 5.80 -8.74 4.47
N PHE A 14 4.79 -7.87 4.51
CA PHE A 14 4.66 -6.73 3.62
C PHE A 14 4.71 -5.42 4.39
N LEU A 15 5.52 -4.49 3.89
CA LEU A 15 5.51 -3.11 4.34
C LEU A 15 4.41 -2.34 3.59
N CYS A 16 3.48 -1.79 4.35
CA CYS A 16 2.27 -1.14 3.88
C CYS A 16 2.40 0.39 4.00
N LEU A 17 2.40 1.08 2.87
CA LEU A 17 2.58 2.52 2.75
C LEU A 17 1.29 3.19 2.27
N HIS A 18 0.78 4.12 3.07
CA HIS A 18 -0.49 4.79 2.81
C HIS A 18 -0.42 5.79 1.63
N GLY A 19 -1.58 6.20 1.11
CA GLY A 19 -1.65 7.17 0.00
C GLY A 19 -1.42 8.62 0.44
N PHE A 20 -1.42 9.55 -0.52
CA PHE A 20 -1.28 10.99 -0.26
C PHE A 20 -2.31 11.48 0.76
N ARG A 21 -1.86 12.22 1.79
CA ARG A 21 -2.70 12.79 2.86
C ARG A 21 -3.60 11.78 3.55
N THR A 22 -3.09 10.59 3.83
CA THR A 22 -3.77 9.59 4.66
C THR A 22 -2.83 9.12 5.77
N SER A 23 -3.13 8.01 6.44
CA SER A 23 -2.29 7.44 7.48
C SER A 23 -2.21 5.91 7.36
N GLY A 24 -1.25 5.32 8.05
CA GLY A 24 -1.09 3.88 8.18
C GLY A 24 -2.33 3.22 8.77
N GLU A 25 -3.00 3.86 9.74
CA GLU A 25 -4.24 3.32 10.31
C GLU A 25 -5.40 3.35 9.29
N ILE A 26 -5.51 4.41 8.48
CA ILE A 26 -6.50 4.46 7.40
C ILE A 26 -6.23 3.35 6.38
N MET A 27 -4.97 3.16 5.99
CA MET A 27 -4.59 2.06 5.08
C MET A 27 -4.91 0.69 5.68
N LYS A 28 -4.69 0.53 6.99
CA LYS A 28 -5.04 -0.69 7.72
C LYS A 28 -6.53 -0.95 7.66
N ILE A 29 -7.38 0.04 7.95
CA ILE A 29 -8.85 -0.10 7.83
C ILE A 29 -9.24 -0.48 6.40
N GLN A 30 -8.60 0.11 5.39
CA GLN A 30 -8.85 -0.22 3.98
C GLN A 30 -8.45 -1.65 3.62
N LEU A 31 -7.28 -2.13 4.07
CA LEU A 31 -6.83 -3.50 3.82
C LEU A 31 -7.63 -4.56 4.58
N HIS A 32 -8.18 -4.23 5.76
CA HIS A 32 -9.06 -5.14 6.51
C HIS A 32 -10.39 -5.44 5.80
N LYS A 33 -10.70 -4.76 4.69
CA LYS A 33 -11.82 -5.11 3.80
C LYS A 33 -11.55 -6.37 2.97
N TRP A 34 -10.30 -6.83 2.88
CA TRP A 34 -9.97 -8.08 2.21
C TRP A 34 -10.50 -9.29 2.99
N PRO A 35 -10.71 -10.44 2.31
CA PRO A 35 -11.14 -11.64 3.00
C PRO A 35 -10.19 -12.02 4.13
N LYS A 36 -10.74 -12.38 5.29
CA LYS A 36 -9.97 -12.82 6.46
C LYS A 36 -8.99 -13.96 6.14
N SER A 37 -9.39 -14.87 5.24
CA SER A 37 -8.56 -15.97 4.76
C SER A 37 -7.27 -15.53 4.05
N VAL A 38 -7.24 -14.30 3.52
CA VAL A 38 -6.06 -13.67 2.92
C VAL A 38 -5.25 -12.96 4.00
N ILE A 39 -5.88 -12.07 4.78
CA ILE A 39 -5.20 -11.28 5.82
C ILE A 39 -4.51 -12.18 6.85
N ASP A 40 -5.15 -13.27 7.28
CA ASP A 40 -4.58 -14.20 8.26
C ASP A 40 -3.32 -14.92 7.75
N ARG A 41 -3.03 -14.90 6.44
CA ARG A 41 -1.83 -15.49 5.83
C ARG A 41 -0.69 -14.51 5.64
N LEU A 42 -0.91 -13.22 5.87
CA LEU A 42 0.07 -12.15 5.66
C LEU A 42 0.53 -11.59 7.01
N ASP A 43 1.75 -11.09 7.05
CA ASP A 43 2.25 -10.21 8.11
C ASP A 43 2.32 -8.79 7.54
N LEU A 44 1.47 -7.88 8.02
CA LEU A 44 1.31 -6.54 7.44
C LEU A 44 1.82 -5.50 8.43
N VAL A 45 2.83 -4.72 8.02
CA VAL A 45 3.40 -3.64 8.82
C VAL A 45 2.99 -2.31 8.19
N PHE A 46 2.19 -1.52 8.90
CA PHE A 46 1.70 -0.22 8.43
C PHE A 46 2.62 0.90 8.93
N LEU A 47 3.06 1.77 8.03
CA LEU A 47 3.86 2.95 8.38
C LEU A 47 3.12 4.23 8.06
N ASP A 48 3.28 5.19 8.95
CA ASP A 48 3.00 6.60 8.68
C ASP A 48 4.21 7.24 7.99
N ALA A 49 3.90 8.11 7.04
CA ALA A 49 4.87 8.97 6.39
C ALA A 49 5.42 10.02 7.38
N PRO A 50 6.68 10.47 7.20
CA PRO A 50 7.35 11.29 8.20
C PRO A 50 6.88 12.75 8.22
N PHE A 51 6.11 13.21 7.23
CA PHE A 51 5.69 14.61 7.13
C PHE A 51 4.17 14.74 7.37
N PRO A 52 3.74 15.60 8.31
CA PRO A 52 2.32 15.96 8.43
C PRO A 52 1.78 16.57 7.14
N CYS A 53 0.51 16.33 6.82
CA CYS A 53 -0.08 16.91 5.62
C CYS A 53 -0.15 18.45 5.71
N GLN A 54 0.11 19.13 4.60
CA GLN A 54 0.11 20.60 4.54
C GLN A 54 -1.19 21.20 3.99
N GLY A 55 -2.19 20.37 3.73
CA GLY A 55 -3.47 20.84 3.22
C GLY A 55 -4.56 19.80 3.36
N LYS A 56 -5.72 20.10 2.77
CA LYS A 56 -6.92 19.29 2.89
C LYS A 56 -6.69 17.84 2.44
N SER A 57 -7.15 16.88 3.23
CA SER A 57 -7.25 15.49 2.81
C SER A 57 -8.63 15.19 2.19
N ASP A 58 -8.63 14.36 1.14
CA ASP A 58 -9.87 13.88 0.51
C ASP A 58 -10.65 12.91 1.39
N VAL A 59 -10.03 12.42 2.47
CA VAL A 59 -10.68 11.53 3.44
C VAL A 59 -11.24 12.26 4.67
N GLU A 60 -11.09 13.58 4.73
CA GLU A 60 -11.70 14.39 5.79
C GLU A 60 -13.22 14.20 5.83
N GLY A 61 -13.75 14.03 7.04
CA GLY A 61 -15.18 13.73 7.27
C GLY A 61 -15.56 12.26 7.09
N ILE A 62 -14.65 11.42 6.60
CA ILE A 62 -14.80 9.95 6.57
C ILE A 62 -13.89 9.31 7.61
N PHE A 63 -12.64 9.77 7.70
CA PHE A 63 -11.65 9.31 8.66
C PHE A 63 -11.12 10.50 9.46
N ASP A 64 -10.83 10.29 10.74
CA ASP A 64 -10.24 11.33 11.58
C ASP A 64 -8.73 11.50 11.30
N PRO A 65 -8.17 12.72 11.49
CA PRO A 65 -6.73 12.97 11.45
C PRO A 65 -6.00 12.19 12.57
N PRO A 66 -4.66 12.04 12.52
CA PRO A 66 -3.71 12.75 11.65
C PRO A 66 -3.56 12.16 10.23
N TYR A 67 -3.15 13.03 9.30
CA TYR A 67 -2.78 12.65 7.94
C TYR A 67 -1.35 13.06 7.63
N TYR A 68 -0.72 12.29 6.75
CA TYR A 68 0.68 12.43 6.41
C TYR A 68 0.93 12.39 4.91
N GLU A 69 2.09 12.86 4.51
CA GLU A 69 2.59 12.89 3.14
C GLU A 69 4.00 12.31 3.10
N TRP A 70 4.29 11.49 2.09
CA TRP A 70 5.64 10.94 1.92
C TRP A 70 6.61 12.00 1.42
N PHE A 71 6.16 12.86 0.53
CA PHE A 71 6.89 14.01 0.03
C PHE A 71 5.88 15.05 -0.44
N GLN A 72 6.30 16.31 -0.50
CA GLN A 72 5.47 17.41 -1.00
C GLN A 72 5.79 17.65 -2.49
N PHE A 73 4.81 18.20 -3.21
CA PHE A 73 5.00 18.70 -4.56
C PHE A 73 4.21 19.99 -4.75
N ASN A 74 4.71 20.88 -5.62
CA ASN A 74 3.95 22.06 -6.03
C ASN A 74 2.75 21.66 -6.90
N LYS A 75 1.77 22.55 -7.08
CA LYS A 75 0.53 22.25 -7.84
C LYS A 75 0.82 21.83 -9.28
N GLU A 76 1.93 22.29 -9.81
CA GLU A 76 2.40 22.04 -11.17
C GLU A 76 3.18 20.72 -11.30
N PHE A 77 3.44 19.99 -10.20
CA PHE A 77 4.22 18.75 -10.14
C PHE A 77 5.64 18.86 -10.71
N THR A 78 6.22 20.07 -10.72
CA THR A 78 7.56 20.35 -11.24
C THR A 78 8.63 20.32 -10.15
N GLU A 79 8.23 20.55 -8.89
CA GLU A 79 9.15 20.61 -7.75
C GLU A 79 8.70 19.62 -6.68
N TYR A 80 9.66 18.84 -6.18
CA TYR A 80 9.46 17.89 -5.09
C TYR A 80 10.23 18.36 -3.87
N THR A 81 9.58 18.33 -2.70
CA THR A 81 10.19 18.68 -1.41
C THR A 81 10.22 17.48 -0.49
N ASN A 82 11.33 17.31 0.22
CA ASN A 82 11.59 16.21 1.15
C ASN A 82 11.61 14.79 0.54
N PHE A 83 11.71 14.66 -0.78
CA PHE A 83 11.71 13.37 -1.45
C PHE A 83 12.90 12.48 -1.02
N GLU A 84 14.11 13.04 -0.98
CA GLU A 84 15.31 12.31 -0.57
C GLU A 84 15.23 11.87 0.90
N LYS A 85 14.76 12.77 1.79
CA LYS A 85 14.54 12.46 3.21
C LYS A 85 13.50 11.35 3.40
N CYS A 86 12.49 11.29 2.54
CA CYS A 86 11.52 10.21 2.54
C CYS A 86 12.16 8.87 2.18
N LEU A 87 13.05 8.85 1.18
CA LEU A 87 13.76 7.63 0.78
C LEU A 87 14.66 7.14 1.92
N GLU A 88 15.46 8.03 2.51
CA GLU A 88 16.30 7.72 3.67
C GLU A 88 15.48 7.17 4.85
N TYR A 89 14.32 7.77 5.13
CA TYR A 89 13.40 7.27 6.14
C TYR A 89 12.90 5.86 5.84
N LEU A 90 12.46 5.59 4.60
CA LEU A 90 11.97 4.28 4.20
C LEU A 90 13.07 3.21 4.25
N GLU A 91 14.28 3.54 3.79
CA GLU A 91 15.44 2.65 3.88
C GLU A 91 15.77 2.29 5.34
N ASP A 92 15.82 3.29 6.24
CA ASP A 92 16.04 3.07 7.66
C ASP A 92 14.96 2.16 8.29
N ARG A 93 13.69 2.40 7.95
CA ARG A 93 12.57 1.56 8.43
C ARG A 93 12.63 0.16 7.87
N MET A 94 13.02 -0.02 6.61
CA MET A 94 13.16 -1.33 5.98
C MET A 94 14.26 -2.15 6.65
N ILE A 95 15.39 -1.52 7.01
CA ILE A 95 16.48 -2.17 7.74
C ILE A 95 16.04 -2.53 9.17
N LYS A 96 15.41 -1.60 9.89
CA LYS A 96 15.05 -1.80 11.31
C LYS A 96 13.85 -2.71 11.54
N LEU A 97 12.88 -2.72 10.65
CA LEU A 97 11.61 -3.45 10.81
C LEU A 97 11.52 -4.71 9.94
N GLY A 98 12.46 -4.89 9.02
CA GLY A 98 12.55 -6.04 8.13
C GLY A 98 12.99 -7.34 8.84
N PRO A 99 13.16 -8.43 8.07
CA PRO A 99 13.09 -8.50 6.62
C PRO A 99 11.66 -8.41 6.08
N PHE A 100 11.48 -7.76 4.92
CA PHE A 100 10.22 -7.67 4.20
C PHE A 100 10.30 -8.46 2.90
N ASP A 101 9.21 -9.14 2.54
CA ASP A 101 9.07 -9.88 1.27
C ASP A 101 8.48 -9.01 0.15
N GLY A 102 7.90 -7.85 0.50
CA GLY A 102 7.37 -6.92 -0.47
C GLY A 102 6.82 -5.62 0.12
N LEU A 103 6.37 -4.76 -0.78
CA LEU A 103 5.70 -3.50 -0.48
C LEU A 103 4.26 -3.52 -0.99
N ILE A 104 3.35 -2.93 -0.21
CA ILE A 104 1.97 -2.63 -0.61
C ILE A 104 1.80 -1.13 -0.47
N GLY A 105 1.34 -0.44 -1.51
CA GLY A 105 1.04 0.98 -1.42
C GLY A 105 0.27 1.51 -2.61
N PHE A 106 -0.32 2.70 -2.44
CA PHE A 106 -1.24 3.30 -3.41
C PHE A 106 -0.80 4.71 -3.83
N SER A 107 -1.21 5.14 -5.03
CA SER A 107 -1.08 6.51 -5.54
C SER A 107 0.34 7.06 -5.41
N GLN A 108 0.60 7.99 -4.48
CA GLN A 108 1.92 8.61 -4.23
C GLN A 108 3.05 7.59 -4.02
N VAL A 109 2.75 6.44 -3.41
CA VAL A 109 3.74 5.39 -3.18
C VAL A 109 4.20 4.74 -4.48
N SER A 110 3.40 4.77 -5.55
CA SER A 110 3.81 4.23 -6.87
C SER A 110 5.06 4.90 -7.43
N TYR A 111 5.25 6.19 -7.14
CA TYR A 111 6.44 6.93 -7.54
C TYR A 111 7.67 6.51 -6.71
N LEU A 112 7.49 6.34 -5.39
CA LEU A 112 8.53 5.80 -4.49
C LEU A 112 8.94 4.37 -4.89
N HIS A 113 7.96 3.52 -5.25
CA HIS A 113 8.20 2.15 -5.71
C HIS A 113 9.12 2.10 -6.92
N LEU A 114 8.91 2.96 -7.92
CA LEU A 114 9.77 2.99 -9.11
C LEU A 114 11.23 3.27 -8.72
N LYS A 115 11.44 4.17 -7.76
CA LYS A 115 12.77 4.54 -7.30
C LYS A 115 13.45 3.45 -6.48
N LEU A 116 12.75 2.85 -5.52
CA LEU A 116 13.26 1.77 -4.67
C LEU A 116 13.52 0.48 -5.47
N HIS A 117 12.68 0.17 -6.46
CA HIS A 117 12.90 -0.96 -7.37
C HIS A 117 14.13 -0.74 -8.26
N GLN A 118 14.33 0.48 -8.78
CA GLN A 118 15.53 0.83 -9.53
C GLN A 118 16.82 0.68 -8.69
N GLN A 119 16.71 0.81 -7.37
CA GLN A 119 17.81 0.60 -6.41
C GLN A 119 17.96 -0.86 -5.95
N SER A 120 17.21 -1.82 -6.53
CA SER A 120 17.29 -3.27 -6.27
C SER A 120 16.91 -3.70 -4.84
N LEU A 121 16.13 -2.90 -4.10
CA LEU A 121 15.91 -3.17 -2.68
C LEU A 121 14.80 -4.20 -2.36
N ILE A 122 13.77 -4.40 -3.21
CA ILE A 122 12.60 -5.27 -2.90
C ILE A 122 11.93 -5.89 -4.15
N CYS A 123 11.33 -7.09 -4.00
CA CYS A 123 10.40 -7.71 -4.95
C CYS A 123 8.97 -7.15 -4.79
N VAL A 124 8.33 -6.74 -5.89
CA VAL A 124 7.17 -5.83 -5.88
C VAL A 124 5.84 -6.56 -6.19
N LEU A 125 4.83 -6.36 -5.35
CA LEU A 125 3.42 -6.59 -5.71
C LEU A 125 2.74 -5.24 -5.95
N SER A 126 2.71 -4.79 -7.22
CA SER A 126 1.95 -3.60 -7.60
C SER A 126 0.45 -3.92 -7.60
N LEU A 127 -0.30 -3.21 -6.75
CA LEU A 127 -1.75 -3.34 -6.62
C LEU A 127 -2.52 -2.97 -7.91
N LYS A 128 -1.89 -2.46 -8.98
CA LYS A 128 -2.57 -2.37 -10.29
C LYS A 128 -3.00 -3.76 -10.79
N THR A 129 -2.21 -4.79 -10.50
CA THR A 129 -2.56 -6.19 -10.80
C THR A 129 -3.63 -6.73 -9.85
N LEU A 130 -3.66 -6.27 -8.59
CA LEU A 130 -4.69 -6.67 -7.63
C LEU A 130 -6.02 -5.92 -7.83
N ASN A 131 -6.00 -4.68 -8.33
CA ASN A 131 -7.23 -3.94 -8.64
C ASN A 131 -7.97 -4.57 -9.82
N LEU A 132 -7.27 -5.19 -10.79
CA LEU A 132 -7.89 -6.02 -11.82
C LEU A 132 -8.49 -7.31 -11.24
N ILE A 133 -7.83 -7.93 -10.25
CA ILE A 133 -8.33 -9.14 -9.57
C ILE A 133 -9.52 -8.81 -8.64
N LEU A 134 -9.48 -7.68 -7.95
CA LEU A 134 -10.53 -7.22 -7.04
C LEU A 134 -11.71 -6.59 -7.78
N GLN A 135 -11.49 -5.85 -8.88
CA GLN A 135 -12.57 -5.43 -9.78
C GLN A 135 -13.21 -6.64 -10.46
N GLY A 136 -12.45 -7.66 -10.85
CA GLY A 136 -12.99 -8.94 -11.34
C GLY A 136 -13.77 -9.75 -10.27
N ALA A 137 -13.36 -9.68 -9.01
CA ALA A 137 -14.07 -10.30 -7.89
C ALA A 137 -15.34 -9.53 -7.48
N ILE A 138 -15.34 -8.20 -7.59
CA ILE A 138 -16.51 -7.34 -7.36
C ILE A 138 -17.52 -7.48 -8.51
N LEU A 139 -17.06 -7.67 -9.76
CA LEU A 139 -17.93 -7.91 -10.92
C LEU A 139 -18.52 -9.33 -10.97
N SER A 140 -17.89 -10.31 -10.31
CA SER A 140 -18.42 -11.69 -10.22
C SER A 140 -19.32 -11.94 -8.99
N GLY A 141 -19.38 -10.98 -8.06
CA GLY A 141 -20.12 -11.09 -6.79
C GLY A 141 -21.15 -9.98 -6.57
N GLY A 142 -22.21 -9.95 -7.37
CA GLY A 142 -23.52 -9.44 -6.95
C GLY A 142 -23.78 -7.94 -7.06
N LEU A 143 -24.45 -7.54 -8.14
CA LEU A 143 -25.51 -6.52 -8.17
C LEU A 143 -26.36 -6.76 -9.43
N PRO A 144 -27.57 -7.37 -9.33
CA PRO A 144 -28.44 -7.65 -10.47
C PRO A 144 -29.10 -6.37 -10.98
N GLY A 145 -28.32 -5.54 -11.68
CA GLY A 145 -28.80 -4.27 -12.25
C GLY A 145 -27.83 -3.55 -13.19
N LEU A 146 -26.55 -3.91 -13.21
CA LEU A 146 -25.54 -3.20 -14.03
C LEU A 146 -25.07 -3.98 -15.28
N GLN A 147 -25.77 -5.04 -15.69
CA GLN A 147 -25.48 -5.81 -16.91
C GLN A 147 -26.04 -5.15 -18.19
N ALA A 148 -26.87 -4.10 -18.09
CA ALA A 148 -27.56 -3.54 -19.25
C ALA A 148 -26.80 -2.44 -20.03
N LYS A 149 -25.61 -2.00 -19.57
CA LYS A 149 -24.93 -0.85 -20.18
C LYS A 149 -23.49 -1.07 -20.66
N VAL A 150 -22.98 -2.30 -20.57
CA VAL A 150 -21.60 -2.65 -21.01
C VAL A 150 -21.62 -3.51 -22.29
N ARG A 151 -22.60 -3.30 -23.18
CA ARG A 151 -22.72 -4.04 -24.45
C ARG A 151 -22.72 -3.15 -25.70
N GLN A 152 -22.26 -1.90 -25.59
CA GLN A 152 -22.21 -0.96 -26.73
C GLN A 152 -20.91 -0.18 -26.87
N TYR A 153 -19.81 -0.64 -26.27
CA TYR A 153 -18.46 -0.22 -26.65
C TYR A 153 -17.53 -1.43 -26.69
#